data_AF-A0A0D2JS56-F1
#
_entry.id   AF-A0A0D2JS56-F1
#
_cell.length_a   1.000
_cell.length_b   1.000
_cell.length_c   1.000
_cell.angle_alpha   90.00
_cell.angle_beta   90.00
_cell.angle_gamma   90.00
#
_symmetry.space_group_name_H-M   'P 1'
#
loop_
_entity.id
_entity.type
_entity.pdbx_description
1 polymer ?
#
loop_
_entity_poly.entity_id
_entity_poly.type
_entity_poly.pdbx_seq_one_letter_code
_entity_poly.pdbx_strand_id
1 'polypeptide(L)'
;MAAGARASAQGGAVAATTGPAAGNVATVLRRAAPALAPFVQLRGFAAAAQPALQTDMFCFQCEQTQDGTGCTTTGVCGKTPLVAGLQDLTMYSLKGLAAWSLAARAVGVIDPEIDTFINGSVFATLTNVNFDDARFVEILQQADAFKARLAAAVKAKGGAPPQGASAEELGWGAAGLPHPVSWSVPKGAGAKELQRISRQVGVDARRRTLGATLAGLQECLAYGIKGVAAYTHHADMLGARDPAQYAAIQEALVFLASPAAKDAGAVLEWLLRLGGVNLKTMQMLSEAHAGRFGAPEPTQVTLSVRPGPCILVSGHDMADMDALLQATEGKGINVYTHGEMLPAHAYPGLKKYPHLAGHYGGPWQLQKREFAMFPGAILATTNCVLEPPKSYKDRLFTTNEAGLTDAWGCRACV
;
A
#
# COMPACT_ATOMS: atom_id res chain seq x y z
N MET A 1 49.56 2.09 -41.47
CA MET A 1 49.42 1.92 -42.93
C MET A 1 47.93 1.83 -43.23
N ALA A 2 47.46 2.66 -44.17
CA ALA A 2 46.16 2.71 -44.88
C ALA A 2 44.86 2.63 -44.04
N ALA A 3 44.01 3.68 -43.96
CA ALA A 3 43.11 4.21 -45.00
C ALA A 3 42.18 3.10 -45.57
N GLY A 4 40.85 3.19 -45.64
CA GLY A 4 39.85 4.24 -45.48
C GLY A 4 38.67 3.84 -46.37
N ALA A 5 37.42 4.12 -46.01
CA ALA A 5 36.29 4.21 -46.95
C ALA A 5 35.06 4.86 -46.30
N ARG A 6 34.65 5.99 -46.88
CA ARG A 6 33.32 6.61 -46.74
C ARG A 6 32.36 5.99 -47.76
N ALA A 7 31.09 5.89 -47.42
CA ALA A 7 29.90 6.06 -48.28
C ALA A 7 28.66 5.74 -47.44
N SER A 8 27.46 6.30 -47.60
CA SER A 8 26.92 7.51 -48.20
C SER A 8 25.42 7.45 -47.86
N ALA A 9 24.81 8.58 -47.50
CA ALA A 9 23.39 8.68 -47.24
C ALA A 9 22.57 8.48 -48.54
N GLN A 10 21.47 7.74 -48.47
CA GLN A 10 20.32 7.91 -49.35
C GLN A 10 19.03 7.83 -48.54
N GLY A 11 18.22 8.88 -48.67
CA GLY A 11 16.92 9.01 -48.04
C GLY A 11 15.87 8.14 -48.73
N GLY A 12 15.02 7.54 -47.90
CA GLY A 12 13.71 7.03 -48.29
C GLY A 12 12.66 7.83 -47.53
N ALA A 13 11.92 8.68 -48.25
CA ALA A 13 10.72 9.31 -47.74
C ALA A 13 9.67 8.23 -47.42
N VAL A 14 9.17 8.20 -46.18
CA VAL A 14 7.97 7.45 -45.84
C VAL A 14 6.86 8.45 -45.59
N ALA A 15 5.83 8.34 -46.44
CA ALA A 15 4.67 9.20 -46.48
C ALA A 15 3.92 9.23 -45.15
N ALA A 16 3.54 10.43 -44.73
CA ALA A 16 2.62 10.67 -43.65
C ALA A 16 1.24 10.08 -44.00
N THR A 17 0.83 9.04 -43.29
CA THR A 17 -0.56 8.58 -43.32
C THR A 17 -1.35 9.36 -42.25
N THR A 18 -2.29 10.14 -42.76
CA THR A 18 -3.25 10.94 -42.04
C THR A 18 -4.12 10.08 -41.11
N GLY A 19 -4.16 10.44 -39.82
CA GLY A 19 -5.07 9.84 -38.85
C GLY A 19 -6.54 10.19 -39.13
N PRO A 20 -7.50 9.34 -38.73
CA PRO A 20 -8.91 9.67 -38.86
C PRO A 20 -9.29 10.75 -37.84
N ALA A 21 -10.00 11.74 -38.37
CA ALA A 21 -10.43 12.95 -37.72
C ALA A 21 -11.43 12.73 -36.56
N ALA A 22 -11.38 13.66 -35.61
CA ALA A 22 -12.32 13.81 -34.51
C ALA A 22 -13.77 13.90 -35.03
N GLY A 23 -14.57 12.90 -34.67
CA GLY A 23 -16.01 12.89 -34.91
C GLY A 23 -16.77 13.58 -33.79
N ASN A 24 -17.47 14.66 -34.13
CA ASN A 24 -18.48 15.35 -33.33
C ASN A 24 -19.45 14.38 -32.65
N VAL A 25 -19.52 14.40 -31.31
CA VAL A 25 -20.66 13.86 -30.55
C VAL A 25 -21.31 15.02 -29.81
N ALA A 26 -21.97 15.89 -30.57
CA ALA A 26 -23.03 16.74 -30.09
C ALA A 26 -24.27 16.34 -30.88
N THR A 27 -25.20 15.61 -30.25
CA THR A 27 -26.67 15.63 -30.44
C THR A 27 -27.28 14.38 -29.81
N VAL A 28 -27.57 14.39 -28.50
CA VAL A 28 -28.77 13.74 -27.91
C VAL A 28 -29.13 14.52 -26.63
N LEU A 29 -29.75 15.69 -26.77
CA LEU A 29 -30.41 16.38 -25.66
C LEU A 29 -31.85 16.63 -26.06
N ARG A 30 -32.74 15.73 -25.63
CA ARG A 30 -34.17 15.95 -25.35
C ARG A 30 -34.81 14.63 -24.93
N ARG A 31 -35.03 14.44 -23.62
CA ARG A 31 -36.36 14.14 -23.05
C ARG A 31 -36.30 13.90 -21.52
N ALA A 32 -37.27 14.55 -20.88
CA ALA A 32 -37.95 14.23 -19.62
C ALA A 32 -37.13 14.20 -18.32
N ALA A 33 -37.33 15.24 -17.51
CA ALA A 33 -37.11 15.22 -16.06
C ALA A 33 -38.09 14.26 -15.37
N PRO A 34 -37.67 13.44 -14.39
CA PRO A 34 -38.57 12.86 -13.41
C PRO A 34 -38.61 13.71 -12.14
N ALA A 35 -39.79 13.71 -11.53
CA ALA A 35 -40.15 14.49 -10.34
C ALA A 35 -39.26 14.18 -9.12
N LEU A 36 -39.06 15.22 -8.31
CA LEU A 36 -38.45 15.16 -6.99
C LEU A 36 -39.22 14.19 -6.08
N ALA A 37 -38.60 13.08 -5.70
CA ALA A 37 -39.08 12.21 -4.62
C ALA A 37 -38.70 12.83 -3.26
N PRO A 38 -39.56 12.74 -2.23
CA PRO A 38 -39.33 13.38 -0.94
C PRO A 38 -38.27 12.63 -0.12
N PHE A 39 -37.62 13.37 0.78
CA PHE A 39 -36.63 12.92 1.76
C PHE A 39 -37.01 11.57 2.39
N VAL A 40 -36.23 10.53 2.09
CA VAL A 40 -36.30 9.25 2.81
C VAL A 40 -35.53 9.40 4.12
N GLN A 41 -36.26 9.33 5.23
CA GLN A 41 -35.68 9.18 6.57
C GLN A 41 -34.79 7.92 6.62
N LEU A 42 -33.52 8.10 7.00
CA LEU A 42 -32.59 7.02 7.34
C LEU A 42 -33.12 6.25 8.55
N ARG A 43 -33.87 5.18 8.31
CA ARG A 43 -34.19 4.17 9.33
C ARG A 43 -32.94 3.33 9.57
N GLY A 44 -32.61 3.12 10.85
CA GLY A 44 -31.46 2.33 11.28
C GLY A 44 -31.41 0.96 10.62
N PHE A 45 -30.19 0.56 10.25
CA PHE A 45 -29.88 -0.72 9.60
C PHE A 45 -30.37 -1.89 10.47
N ALA A 46 -31.54 -2.43 10.15
CA ALA A 46 -31.92 -3.76 10.62
C ALA A 46 -31.04 -4.77 9.87
N ALA A 47 -30.18 -5.46 10.62
CA ALA A 47 -29.29 -6.49 10.10
C ALA A 47 -30.12 -7.58 9.41
N ALA A 48 -30.07 -7.64 8.08
CA ALA A 48 -30.50 -8.82 7.35
C ALA A 48 -29.67 -10.02 7.84
N ALA A 49 -30.33 -11.15 8.08
CA ALA A 49 -29.68 -12.37 8.56
C ALA A 49 -28.59 -12.78 7.57
N GLN A 50 -27.32 -12.59 7.97
CA GLN A 50 -26.15 -13.00 7.21
C GLN A 50 -26.11 -14.53 7.21
N PRO A 51 -25.82 -15.20 6.08
CA PRO A 51 -25.46 -16.61 6.12
C PRO A 51 -24.28 -16.77 7.09
N ALA A 52 -24.38 -17.75 7.99
CA ALA A 52 -23.38 -17.97 9.04
C ALA A 52 -21.96 -18.00 8.42
N LEU A 53 -21.08 -17.17 8.98
CA LEU A 53 -19.68 -17.11 8.59
C LEU A 53 -19.05 -18.50 8.82
N GLN A 54 -18.35 -19.06 7.83
CA GLN A 54 -17.61 -20.30 8.08
C GLN A 54 -16.28 -20.05 8.80
N THR A 55 -15.68 -18.87 8.68
CA THR A 55 -14.34 -18.60 9.22
C THR A 55 -14.26 -17.23 9.89
N ASP A 56 -13.37 -17.11 10.89
CA ASP A 56 -13.16 -15.86 11.63
C ASP A 56 -12.36 -14.83 10.81
N MET A 57 -11.53 -15.30 9.88
CA MET A 57 -10.81 -14.53 8.86
C MET A 57 -10.60 -15.35 7.58
N PHE A 58 -10.07 -14.70 6.53
CA PHE A 58 -9.46 -15.41 5.41
C PHE A 58 -8.32 -14.56 4.83
N CYS A 59 -7.09 -15.07 4.87
CA CYS A 59 -5.93 -14.39 4.30
C CYS A 59 -4.96 -15.39 3.68
N PHE A 60 -4.58 -15.17 2.43
CA PHE A 60 -3.66 -16.03 1.68
C PHE A 60 -2.58 -15.24 0.90
N GLN A 61 -2.27 -14.02 1.34
CA GLN A 61 -1.38 -13.11 0.60
C GLN A 61 0.11 -13.44 0.71
N CYS A 62 0.51 -14.33 1.63
CA CYS A 62 1.91 -14.71 1.82
C CYS A 62 2.12 -16.20 1.54
N GLU A 63 3.36 -16.53 1.16
CA GLU A 63 3.78 -17.90 0.86
C GLU A 63 3.56 -18.86 2.04
N GLN A 64 3.74 -18.38 3.27
CA GLN A 64 3.55 -19.15 4.51
C GLN A 64 2.07 -19.31 4.94
N THR A 65 1.11 -19.03 4.05
CA THR A 65 -0.30 -19.20 4.40
C THR A 65 -0.59 -20.65 4.82
N GLN A 66 -1.50 -20.83 5.78
CA GLN A 66 -1.81 -22.14 6.35
C GLN A 66 -2.16 -23.16 5.24
N ASP A 67 -1.47 -24.30 5.27
CA ASP A 67 -1.61 -25.42 4.34
C ASP A 67 -1.49 -25.05 2.86
N GLY A 68 -0.89 -23.90 2.53
CA GLY A 68 -0.85 -23.38 1.17
C GLY A 68 -2.22 -22.96 0.59
N THR A 69 -3.24 -22.80 1.43
CA THR A 69 -4.62 -22.51 0.98
C THR A 69 -5.18 -21.21 1.54
N GLY A 70 -4.93 -20.89 2.81
CA GLY A 70 -5.51 -19.71 3.45
C GLY A 70 -5.55 -19.81 4.98
N CYS A 71 -5.16 -18.75 5.67
CA CYS A 71 -5.31 -18.66 7.12
C CYS A 71 -6.77 -18.29 7.47
N THR A 72 -7.45 -19.13 8.27
CA THR A 72 -8.89 -19.00 8.55
C THR A 72 -9.23 -18.69 10.01
N THR A 73 -8.35 -19.03 10.95
CA THR A 73 -8.53 -18.79 12.40
C THR A 73 -7.56 -17.74 12.93
N THR A 74 -6.28 -17.88 12.61
CA THR A 74 -5.21 -16.91 12.90
C THR A 74 -4.17 -17.04 11.78
N GLY A 75 -3.52 -15.94 11.40
CA GLY A 75 -2.43 -15.97 10.45
C GLY A 75 -1.22 -16.74 11.00
N VAL A 76 -0.51 -17.50 10.16
CA VAL A 76 0.79 -18.11 10.53
C VAL A 76 1.79 -17.03 10.98
N CYS A 77 1.67 -15.81 10.44
CA CYS A 77 2.43 -14.64 10.87
C CYS A 77 2.02 -14.03 12.23
N GLY A 78 0.97 -14.56 12.88
CA GLY A 78 0.40 -14.03 14.11
C GLY A 78 -0.72 -13.01 13.92
N LYS A 79 -1.11 -12.69 12.67
CA LYS A 79 -2.21 -11.75 12.40
C LYS A 79 -3.53 -12.29 12.94
N THR A 80 -4.20 -11.52 13.79
CA THR A 80 -5.48 -11.90 14.38
C THR A 80 -6.64 -11.69 13.40
N PRO A 81 -7.80 -12.33 13.60
CA PRO A 81 -9.01 -12.05 12.84
C PRO A 81 -9.46 -10.58 12.87
N LEU A 82 -9.20 -9.89 13.99
CA LEU A 82 -9.49 -8.48 14.15
C LEU A 82 -8.70 -7.64 13.14
N VAL A 83 -7.38 -7.78 13.16
CA VAL A 83 -6.47 -7.05 12.27
C VAL A 83 -6.69 -7.45 10.81
N ALA A 84 -6.90 -8.74 10.52
CA ALA A 84 -7.20 -9.20 9.17
C ALA A 84 -8.47 -8.54 8.60
N GLY A 85 -9.54 -8.48 9.39
CA GLY A 85 -10.76 -7.79 8.99
C GLY A 85 -10.56 -6.29 8.80
N LEU A 86 -9.83 -5.63 9.68
CA LEU A 86 -9.52 -4.20 9.54
C LEU A 86 -8.68 -3.91 8.29
N GLN A 87 -7.73 -4.78 7.92
CA GLN A 87 -6.98 -4.67 6.67
C GLN A 87 -7.88 -4.82 5.44
N ASP A 88 -8.83 -5.77 5.44
CA ASP A 88 -9.80 -5.94 4.36
C ASP A 88 -10.67 -4.68 4.19
N LEU A 89 -11.17 -4.12 5.29
CA LEU A 89 -11.97 -2.90 5.27
C LEU A 89 -11.16 -1.67 4.87
N THR A 90 -9.88 -1.61 5.25
CA THR A 90 -8.95 -0.56 4.84
C THR A 90 -8.78 -0.58 3.33
N MET A 91 -8.48 -1.74 2.74
CA MET A 91 -8.41 -1.87 1.28
C MET A 91 -9.73 -1.50 0.62
N TYR A 92 -10.87 -1.87 1.20
CA TYR A 92 -12.19 -1.47 0.70
C TYR A 92 -12.37 0.06 0.69
N SER A 93 -12.07 0.74 1.80
CA SER A 93 -12.19 2.19 1.93
C SER A 93 -11.26 2.93 0.96
N LEU A 94 -10.02 2.45 0.79
CA LEU A 94 -9.02 3.05 -0.08
C LEU A 94 -9.40 2.98 -1.57
N LYS A 95 -10.17 1.97 -2.01
CA LYS A 95 -10.75 1.96 -3.37
C LYS A 95 -11.70 3.14 -3.59
N GLY A 96 -12.47 3.50 -2.57
CA GLY A 96 -13.36 4.67 -2.59
C GLY A 96 -12.59 5.98 -2.60
N LEU A 97 -11.59 6.11 -1.71
CA LEU A 97 -10.74 7.30 -1.67
C LEU A 97 -9.96 7.49 -2.98
N ALA A 98 -9.45 6.42 -3.58
CA ALA A 98 -8.78 6.46 -4.89
C ALA A 98 -9.71 6.98 -5.99
N ALA A 99 -10.97 6.55 -6.04
CA ALA A 99 -11.96 7.08 -7.00
C ALA A 99 -12.20 8.58 -6.82
N TRP A 100 -12.27 9.06 -5.58
CA TRP A 100 -12.37 10.49 -5.30
C TRP A 100 -11.10 11.26 -5.70
N SER A 101 -9.92 10.67 -5.49
CA SER A 101 -8.64 11.27 -5.91
C SER A 101 -8.59 11.41 -7.44
N LEU A 102 -8.98 10.38 -8.19
CA LEU A 102 -9.06 10.44 -9.65
C LEU A 102 -10.10 11.45 -10.14
N ALA A 103 -11.27 11.54 -9.50
CA ALA A 103 -12.28 12.55 -9.83
C ALA A 103 -11.77 13.99 -9.59
N ALA A 104 -10.99 14.20 -8.51
CA ALA A 104 -10.32 15.47 -8.24
C ALA A 104 -9.26 15.79 -9.30
N ARG A 105 -8.44 14.80 -9.69
CA ARG A 105 -7.44 14.97 -10.77
C ARG A 105 -8.08 15.37 -12.09
N ALA A 106 -9.24 14.81 -12.43
CA ALA A 106 -9.98 15.13 -13.66
C ALA A 106 -10.41 16.61 -13.74
N VAL A 107 -10.51 17.31 -12.61
CA VAL A 107 -10.80 18.75 -12.54
C VAL A 107 -9.60 19.59 -12.11
N GLY A 108 -8.39 19.04 -12.24
CA GLY A 108 -7.13 19.73 -11.99
C GLY A 108 -6.79 19.92 -10.51
N VAL A 109 -7.36 19.10 -9.62
CA VAL A 109 -7.00 19.07 -8.19
C VAL A 109 -6.13 17.85 -7.92
N ILE A 110 -4.89 18.10 -7.50
CA ILE A 110 -3.95 17.08 -7.05
C ILE A 110 -3.60 17.39 -5.60
N ASP A 111 -3.65 16.37 -4.75
CA ASP A 111 -3.41 16.49 -3.33
C ASP A 111 -2.32 15.48 -2.91
N PRO A 112 -1.04 15.91 -2.86
CA PRO A 112 0.07 15.01 -2.59
C PRO A 112 -0.02 14.30 -1.25
N GLU A 113 -0.64 14.91 -0.24
CA GLU A 113 -0.82 14.28 1.08
C GLU A 113 -1.73 13.05 0.96
N ILE A 114 -2.81 13.15 0.18
CA ILE A 114 -3.72 12.02 -0.07
C ILE A 114 -3.04 10.94 -0.90
N ASP A 115 -2.22 11.33 -1.87
CA ASP A 115 -1.44 10.41 -2.68
C ASP A 115 -0.48 9.56 -1.83
N THR A 116 0.30 10.21 -0.96
CA THR A 116 1.19 9.54 0.00
C THR A 116 0.38 8.66 0.97
N PHE A 117 -0.72 9.18 1.52
CA PHE A 117 -1.58 8.46 2.46
C PHE A 117 -2.19 7.19 1.87
N ILE A 118 -2.67 7.24 0.61
CA ILE A 118 -3.23 6.04 -0.05
C ILE A 118 -2.16 4.96 -0.15
N ASN A 119 -0.95 5.31 -0.61
CA ASN A 119 0.13 4.34 -0.77
C ASN A 119 0.62 3.77 0.57
N GLY A 120 0.83 4.62 1.58
CA GLY A 120 1.21 4.19 2.93
C GLY A 120 0.13 3.31 3.57
N SER A 121 -1.15 3.69 3.45
CA SER A 121 -2.26 2.90 3.99
C SER A 121 -2.44 1.55 3.28
N VAL A 122 -2.21 1.48 1.97
CA VAL A 122 -2.16 0.21 1.23
C VAL A 122 -0.99 -0.64 1.74
N PHE A 123 0.20 -0.05 1.85
CA PHE A 123 1.41 -0.72 2.33
C PHE A 123 1.23 -1.28 3.75
N ALA A 124 0.56 -0.56 4.66
CA ALA A 124 0.24 -1.01 6.01
C ALA A 124 -0.52 -2.36 6.05
N THR A 125 -1.20 -2.75 4.97
CA THR A 125 -1.91 -4.04 4.86
C THR A 125 -1.06 -5.19 4.30
N LEU A 126 0.21 -4.95 3.98
CA LEU A 126 1.16 -5.96 3.52
C LEU A 126 1.63 -6.83 4.70
N THR A 127 2.09 -8.04 4.41
CA THR A 127 2.46 -9.02 5.43
C THR A 127 3.56 -8.50 6.35
N ASN A 128 3.35 -8.63 7.65
CA ASN A 128 4.30 -8.22 8.68
C ASN A 128 4.64 -6.72 8.69
N VAL A 129 3.74 -5.85 8.20
CA VAL A 129 3.89 -4.40 8.33
C VAL A 129 3.22 -3.92 9.62
N ASN A 130 1.89 -4.06 9.73
CA ASN A 130 1.13 -3.48 10.83
C ASN A 130 0.13 -4.46 11.47
N PHE A 131 0.23 -4.60 12.79
CA PHE A 131 -0.64 -5.42 13.64
C PHE A 131 -1.43 -4.59 14.66
N ASP A 132 -1.26 -3.27 14.69
CA ASP A 132 -1.95 -2.34 15.59
C ASP A 132 -3.37 -2.06 15.06
N ASP A 133 -4.40 -2.54 15.77
CA ASP A 133 -5.79 -2.37 15.37
C ASP A 133 -6.27 -0.92 15.48
N ALA A 134 -5.79 -0.15 16.47
CA ALA A 134 -6.11 1.26 16.63
C ALA A 134 -5.65 2.08 15.41
N ARG A 135 -4.46 1.77 14.90
CA ARG A 135 -3.91 2.42 13.69
C ARG A 135 -4.78 2.20 12.45
N PHE A 136 -5.37 1.01 12.28
CA PHE A 136 -6.31 0.80 11.18
C PHE A 136 -7.64 1.54 11.37
N VAL A 137 -8.11 1.71 12.61
CA VAL A 137 -9.28 2.57 12.88
C VAL A 137 -8.99 4.02 12.50
N GLU A 138 -7.81 4.53 12.86
CA GLU A 138 -7.34 5.87 12.50
C GLU A 138 -7.24 6.05 10.98
N ILE A 139 -6.62 5.10 10.27
CA ILE A 139 -6.54 5.10 8.78
C ILE A 139 -7.94 5.17 8.17
N LEU A 140 -8.89 4.36 8.64
CA LEU A 140 -10.25 4.34 8.10
C LEU A 140 -10.97 5.69 8.28
N GLN A 141 -10.80 6.32 9.45
CA GLN A 141 -11.38 7.63 9.74
C GLN A 141 -10.71 8.74 8.92
N GLN A 142 -9.39 8.68 8.77
CA GLN A 142 -8.64 9.64 7.97
C GLN A 142 -9.01 9.56 6.48
N ALA A 143 -9.24 8.34 5.97
CA ALA A 143 -9.71 8.15 4.60
C ALA A 143 -11.07 8.84 4.35
N ASP A 144 -11.98 8.82 5.33
CA ASP A 144 -13.25 9.56 5.23
C ASP A 144 -13.06 11.08 5.26
N ALA A 145 -12.16 11.58 6.11
CA ALA A 145 -11.83 13.00 6.16
C ALA A 145 -11.25 13.48 4.82
N PHE A 146 -10.33 12.72 4.23
CA PHE A 146 -9.75 13.02 2.92
C PHE A 146 -10.76 12.92 1.79
N LYS A 147 -11.67 11.94 1.83
CA LYS A 147 -12.79 11.87 0.88
C LYS A 147 -13.68 13.11 0.96
N ALA A 148 -14.01 13.58 2.16
CA ALA A 148 -14.78 14.82 2.34
C ALA A 148 -14.03 16.05 1.81
N ARG A 149 -12.71 16.13 2.04
CA ARG A 149 -11.83 17.17 1.49
C ARG A 149 -11.86 17.18 -0.04
N LEU A 150 -11.68 16.02 -0.67
CA LEU A 150 -11.73 15.88 -2.12
C LEU A 150 -13.11 16.18 -2.68
N ALA A 151 -14.19 15.74 -2.03
CA ALA A 151 -15.55 16.04 -2.47
C ALA A 151 -15.84 17.54 -2.50
N ALA A 152 -15.39 18.28 -1.48
CA ALA A 152 -15.48 19.73 -1.45
C ALA A 152 -14.67 20.38 -2.59
N ALA A 153 -13.44 19.92 -2.82
CA ALA A 153 -12.56 20.44 -3.88
C ALA A 153 -13.12 20.17 -5.29
N VAL A 154 -13.61 18.94 -5.55
CA VAL A 154 -14.27 18.55 -6.79
C VAL A 154 -15.47 19.46 -7.06
N LYS A 155 -16.33 19.64 -6.06
CA LYS A 155 -17.50 20.53 -6.17
C LYS A 155 -17.10 21.98 -6.45
N ALA A 156 -16.08 22.49 -5.77
CA ALA A 156 -15.59 23.86 -5.97
C ALA A 156 -15.04 24.11 -7.39
N LYS A 157 -14.55 23.06 -8.06
CA LYS A 157 -14.11 23.09 -9.47
C LYS A 157 -15.20 22.76 -10.48
N GLY A 158 -16.44 22.56 -10.04
CA GLY A 158 -17.57 22.20 -10.90
C GLY A 158 -17.54 20.74 -11.38
N GLY A 159 -16.76 19.88 -10.74
CA GLY A 159 -16.71 18.46 -11.02
C GLY A 159 -17.89 17.68 -10.45
N ALA A 160 -18.11 16.48 -10.97
CA ALA A 160 -19.10 15.54 -10.48
C ALA A 160 -18.46 14.54 -9.50
N PRO A 161 -19.22 14.04 -8.50
CA PRO A 161 -18.76 12.92 -7.68
C PRO A 161 -18.51 11.68 -8.56
N PRO A 162 -17.52 10.84 -8.22
CA PRO A 162 -17.41 9.54 -8.87
C PRO A 162 -18.68 8.72 -8.62
N GLN A 163 -19.05 7.88 -9.58
CA GLN A 163 -20.21 7.00 -9.47
C GLN A 163 -19.74 5.59 -9.05
N GLY A 164 -20.49 4.98 -8.16
CA GLY A 164 -20.27 3.60 -7.73
C GLY A 164 -21.25 2.64 -8.41
N ALA A 165 -20.76 1.47 -8.79
CA ALA A 165 -21.62 0.38 -9.26
C ALA A 165 -22.43 -0.23 -8.12
N SER A 166 -23.53 -0.90 -8.45
CA SER A 166 -24.32 -1.69 -7.48
C SER A 166 -23.57 -2.96 -7.05
N ALA A 167 -23.99 -3.58 -5.95
CA ALA A 167 -23.39 -4.84 -5.50
C ALA A 167 -23.61 -5.98 -6.53
N GLU A 168 -24.74 -5.98 -7.22
CA GLU A 168 -25.05 -6.91 -8.31
C GLU A 168 -24.11 -6.72 -9.50
N GLU A 169 -23.85 -5.45 -9.87
CA GLU A 169 -22.92 -5.10 -10.94
C GLU A 169 -21.49 -5.49 -10.60
N LEU A 170 -21.06 -5.33 -9.34
CA LEU A 170 -19.75 -5.79 -8.86
C LEU A 170 -19.65 -7.31 -8.74
N GLY A 171 -20.76 -8.02 -8.50
CA GLY A 171 -20.76 -9.45 -8.23
C GLY A 171 -20.15 -9.81 -6.87
N TRP A 172 -19.94 -8.83 -6.00
CA TRP A 172 -19.48 -8.98 -4.63
C TRP A 172 -19.89 -7.76 -3.78
N GLY A 173 -19.77 -7.91 -2.46
CA GLY A 173 -20.31 -6.97 -1.48
C GLY A 173 -21.67 -7.45 -0.98
N ALA A 174 -21.85 -7.45 0.34
CA ALA A 174 -23.12 -7.88 0.92
C ALA A 174 -24.22 -6.84 0.69
N ALA A 175 -25.46 -7.33 0.59
CA ALA A 175 -26.64 -6.47 0.54
C ALA A 175 -26.65 -5.50 1.72
N GLY A 176 -26.72 -4.20 1.43
CA GLY A 176 -26.78 -3.14 2.44
C GLY A 176 -25.44 -2.43 2.74
N LEU A 177 -24.30 -2.92 2.25
CA LEU A 177 -23.06 -2.15 2.27
C LEU A 177 -22.95 -1.26 1.03
N PRO A 178 -22.83 0.07 1.17
CA PRO A 178 -22.69 0.96 0.01
C PRO A 178 -21.35 0.75 -0.68
N HIS A 179 -21.32 0.91 -2.02
CA HIS A 179 -20.10 0.90 -2.82
C HIS A 179 -18.94 1.70 -2.17
N PRO A 180 -17.66 1.33 -2.32
CA PRO A 180 -16.52 2.03 -1.71
C PRO A 180 -16.56 3.57 -1.83
N VAL A 181 -16.96 4.08 -2.99
CA VAL A 181 -17.11 5.53 -3.26
C VAL A 181 -18.07 6.23 -2.29
N SER A 182 -19.11 5.53 -1.85
CA SER A 182 -20.18 6.01 -0.97
C SER A 182 -20.07 5.46 0.46
N TRP A 183 -19.14 4.54 0.71
CA TRP A 183 -18.87 3.96 2.02
C TRP A 183 -18.20 4.96 2.96
N SER A 184 -18.65 5.01 4.21
CA SER A 184 -18.00 5.75 5.30
C SER A 184 -18.06 4.96 6.60
N VAL A 185 -17.06 5.14 7.44
CA VAL A 185 -16.98 4.66 8.82
C VAL A 185 -18.21 5.14 9.60
N PRO A 186 -19.00 4.22 10.21
CA PRO A 186 -20.09 4.62 11.08
C PRO A 186 -19.58 5.44 12.26
N LYS A 187 -20.30 6.50 12.61
CA LYS A 187 -19.89 7.43 13.67
C LYS A 187 -19.72 6.69 15.00
N GLY A 188 -18.52 6.79 15.57
CA GLY A 188 -18.18 6.16 16.85
C GLY A 188 -17.87 4.66 16.76
N ALA A 189 -17.79 4.09 15.55
CA ALA A 189 -17.44 2.68 15.38
C ALA A 189 -16.02 2.39 15.86
N GLY A 190 -15.89 1.42 16.77
CA GLY A 190 -14.61 0.89 17.22
C GLY A 190 -14.15 -0.30 16.39
N ALA A 191 -12.95 -0.80 16.67
CA ALA A 191 -12.29 -1.89 15.92
C ALA A 191 -13.18 -3.14 15.74
N LYS A 192 -13.88 -3.59 16.79
CA LYS A 192 -14.75 -4.79 16.73
C LYS A 192 -15.98 -4.61 15.85
N GLU A 193 -16.57 -3.41 15.80
CA GLU A 193 -17.70 -3.12 14.93
C GLU A 193 -17.25 -3.07 13.47
N LEU A 194 -16.11 -2.42 13.22
CA LEU A 194 -15.50 -2.34 11.89
C LEU A 194 -15.10 -3.73 11.37
N GLN A 195 -14.55 -4.61 12.22
CA GLN A 195 -14.29 -5.99 11.82
C GLN A 195 -15.57 -6.78 11.54
N ARG A 196 -16.69 -6.50 12.21
CA ARG A 196 -17.96 -7.13 11.86
C ARG A 196 -18.43 -6.70 10.46
N ILE A 197 -18.24 -5.42 10.13
CA ILE A 197 -18.56 -4.89 8.80
C ILE A 197 -17.65 -5.49 7.74
N SER A 198 -16.35 -5.61 8.02
CA SER A 198 -15.35 -6.09 7.06
C SER A 198 -15.63 -7.49 6.51
N ARG A 199 -16.33 -8.33 7.27
CA ARG A 199 -16.78 -9.67 6.86
C ARG A 199 -17.64 -9.67 5.59
N GLN A 200 -18.23 -8.53 5.23
CA GLN A 200 -19.03 -8.35 4.02
C GLN A 200 -18.19 -8.10 2.76
N VAL A 201 -16.92 -7.74 2.92
CA VAL A 201 -16.01 -7.31 1.82
C VAL A 201 -14.70 -8.07 1.77
N GLY A 202 -14.42 -8.90 2.79
CA GLY A 202 -13.22 -9.70 2.87
C GLY A 202 -13.10 -10.74 1.75
N VAL A 203 -11.91 -11.32 1.65
CA VAL A 203 -11.53 -12.21 0.54
C VAL A 203 -12.46 -13.42 0.43
N ASP A 204 -12.83 -14.04 1.55
CA ASP A 204 -13.73 -15.21 1.55
C ASP A 204 -15.13 -14.88 1.00
N ALA A 205 -15.70 -13.73 1.40
CA ALA A 205 -16.99 -13.28 0.86
C ALA A 205 -16.95 -13.14 -0.66
N ARG A 206 -15.87 -12.56 -1.21
CA ARG A 206 -15.65 -12.40 -2.65
C ARG A 206 -15.41 -13.74 -3.35
N ARG A 207 -14.66 -14.66 -2.74
CA ARG A 207 -14.42 -16.01 -3.31
C ARG A 207 -15.70 -16.82 -3.44
N ARG A 208 -16.64 -16.67 -2.50
CA ARG A 208 -17.94 -17.37 -2.56
C ARG A 208 -18.83 -16.89 -3.70
N THR A 209 -18.74 -15.60 -4.08
CA THR A 209 -19.57 -15.04 -5.15
C THR A 209 -18.91 -15.12 -6.53
N LEU A 210 -17.60 -14.88 -6.60
CA LEU A 210 -16.84 -14.81 -7.86
C LEU A 210 -16.17 -16.14 -8.24
N GLY A 211 -16.11 -17.10 -7.32
CA GLY A 211 -15.33 -18.32 -7.49
C GLY A 211 -13.82 -18.12 -7.27
N ALA A 212 -13.10 -19.22 -7.10
CA ALA A 212 -11.68 -19.19 -6.72
C ALA A 212 -10.76 -18.55 -7.78
N THR A 213 -11.04 -18.75 -9.07
CA THR A 213 -10.19 -18.24 -10.16
C THR A 213 -10.24 -16.73 -10.26
N LEU A 214 -11.44 -16.16 -10.42
CA LEU A 214 -11.59 -14.71 -10.61
C LEU A 214 -11.23 -13.94 -9.35
N ALA A 215 -11.68 -14.40 -8.17
CA ALA A 215 -11.26 -13.79 -6.91
C ALA A 215 -9.73 -13.90 -6.72
N GLY A 216 -9.13 -15.04 -7.07
CA GLY A 216 -7.67 -15.21 -7.01
C GLY A 216 -6.91 -14.24 -7.91
N LEU A 217 -7.37 -14.00 -9.14
CA LEU A 217 -6.79 -13.01 -10.04
C LEU A 217 -6.92 -11.58 -9.48
N GLN A 218 -8.10 -11.22 -8.96
CA GLN A 218 -8.31 -9.92 -8.34
C GLN A 218 -7.42 -9.72 -7.09
N GLU A 219 -7.22 -10.77 -6.30
CA GLU A 219 -6.33 -10.74 -5.14
C GLU A 219 -4.85 -10.67 -5.54
N CYS A 220 -4.45 -11.37 -6.61
CA CYS A 220 -3.11 -11.23 -7.19
C CYS A 220 -2.84 -9.76 -7.57
N LEU A 221 -3.82 -9.09 -8.19
CA LEU A 221 -3.72 -7.67 -8.50
C LEU A 221 -3.65 -6.82 -7.23
N ALA A 222 -4.51 -7.06 -6.24
CA ALA A 222 -4.48 -6.36 -4.97
C ALA A 222 -3.12 -6.51 -4.24
N TYR A 223 -2.49 -7.69 -4.29
CA TYR A 223 -1.19 -7.94 -3.66
C TYR A 223 -0.05 -7.29 -4.43
N GLY A 224 -0.12 -7.28 -5.76
CA GLY A 224 0.77 -6.49 -6.60
C GLY A 224 0.68 -4.99 -6.25
N ILE A 225 -0.55 -4.47 -6.09
CA ILE A 225 -0.78 -3.05 -5.75
C ILE A 225 -0.09 -2.72 -4.43
N LYS A 226 -0.16 -3.62 -3.43
CA LYS A 226 0.53 -3.43 -2.14
C LYS A 226 2.04 -3.33 -2.28
N GLY A 227 2.66 -4.18 -3.12
CA GLY A 227 4.09 -4.12 -3.38
C GLY A 227 4.52 -2.82 -4.07
N VAL A 228 3.79 -2.42 -5.12
CA VAL A 228 4.08 -1.18 -5.86
C VAL A 228 3.87 0.05 -4.97
N ALA A 229 2.83 0.06 -4.14
CA ALA A 229 2.55 1.14 -3.19
C ALA A 229 3.69 1.30 -2.16
N ALA A 230 4.24 0.19 -1.65
CA ALA A 230 5.39 0.23 -0.74
C ALA A 230 6.62 0.89 -1.38
N TYR A 231 6.99 0.49 -2.59
CA TYR A 231 8.13 1.11 -3.29
C TYR A 231 7.88 2.56 -3.66
N THR A 232 6.64 2.90 -4.06
CA THR A 232 6.27 4.28 -4.37
C THR A 232 6.33 5.15 -3.12
N HIS A 233 5.90 4.64 -1.98
CA HIS A 233 5.98 5.33 -0.69
C HIS A 233 7.45 5.59 -0.29
N HIS A 234 8.35 4.61 -0.40
CA HIS A 234 9.77 4.85 -0.11
C HIS A 234 10.42 5.83 -1.09
N ALA A 235 10.05 5.81 -2.38
CA ALA A 235 10.54 6.80 -3.33
C ALA A 235 10.09 8.22 -2.94
N ASP A 236 8.83 8.36 -2.51
CA ASP A 236 8.27 9.61 -1.99
C ASP A 236 9.03 10.14 -0.77
N MET A 237 9.33 9.28 0.20
CA MET A 237 10.10 9.64 1.40
C MET A 237 11.52 10.13 1.07
N LEU A 238 12.04 9.80 -0.10
CA LEU A 238 13.32 10.29 -0.64
C LEU A 238 13.16 11.52 -1.54
N GLY A 239 11.94 12.04 -1.70
CA GLY A 239 11.59 13.18 -2.56
C GLY A 239 11.34 12.82 -4.03
N ALA A 240 11.39 11.55 -4.41
CA ALA A 240 11.16 11.10 -5.77
C ALA A 240 9.67 10.81 -6.01
N ARG A 241 8.96 11.80 -6.55
CA ARG A 241 7.51 11.74 -6.81
C ARG A 241 7.21 11.77 -8.31
N ASP A 242 6.28 10.92 -8.73
CA ASP A 242 5.71 10.94 -10.08
C ASP A 242 4.18 10.82 -9.97
N PRO A 243 3.41 11.90 -10.21
CA PRO A 243 1.94 11.88 -10.21
C PRO A 243 1.32 10.76 -11.03
N ALA A 244 1.99 10.30 -12.10
CA ALA A 244 1.50 9.21 -12.92
C ALA A 244 1.55 7.84 -12.20
N GLN A 245 2.54 7.62 -11.33
CA GLN A 245 2.62 6.38 -10.52
C GLN A 245 1.49 6.35 -9.49
N TYR A 246 1.26 7.45 -8.77
CA TYR A 246 0.14 7.55 -7.82
C TYR A 246 -1.21 7.34 -8.53
N ALA A 247 -1.42 7.99 -9.67
CA ALA A 247 -2.63 7.82 -10.46
C ALA A 247 -2.81 6.36 -10.94
N ALA A 248 -1.75 5.70 -11.42
CA ALA A 248 -1.83 4.32 -11.89
C ALA A 248 -2.21 3.32 -10.77
N ILE A 249 -1.67 3.51 -9.55
CA ILE A 249 -2.03 2.73 -8.37
C ILE A 249 -3.51 2.98 -8.00
N GLN A 250 -3.94 4.24 -8.00
CA GLN A 250 -5.33 4.63 -7.73
C GLN A 250 -6.30 4.05 -8.76
N GLU A 251 -5.96 4.07 -10.06
CA GLU A 251 -6.75 3.46 -11.11
C GLU A 251 -6.89 1.94 -10.92
N ALA A 252 -5.83 1.25 -10.51
CA ALA A 252 -5.87 -0.18 -10.24
C ALA A 252 -6.78 -0.52 -9.03
N LEU A 253 -6.75 0.31 -7.97
CA LEU A 253 -7.68 0.19 -6.84
C LEU A 253 -9.14 0.40 -7.28
N VAL A 254 -9.40 1.43 -8.09
CA VAL A 254 -10.74 1.72 -8.61
C VAL A 254 -11.23 0.62 -9.55
N PHE A 255 -10.36 0.07 -10.39
CA PHE A 255 -10.68 -1.08 -11.25
C PHE A 255 -11.18 -2.26 -10.40
N LEU A 256 -10.51 -2.58 -9.29
CA LEU A 256 -10.93 -3.63 -8.35
C LEU A 256 -12.28 -3.35 -7.64
N ALA A 257 -12.86 -2.16 -7.81
CA ALA A 257 -14.21 -1.78 -7.40
C ALA A 257 -15.08 -1.38 -8.60
N SER A 258 -14.89 -2.02 -9.76
CA SER A 258 -15.68 -1.76 -10.96
C SER A 258 -16.27 -3.05 -11.54
N PRO A 259 -17.37 -2.98 -12.33
CA PRO A 259 -17.92 -4.13 -13.02
C PRO A 259 -16.93 -4.79 -13.98
N ALA A 260 -15.96 -4.03 -14.51
CA ALA A 260 -14.93 -4.54 -15.41
C ALA A 260 -14.03 -5.59 -14.73
N ALA A 261 -13.86 -5.54 -13.40
CA ALA A 261 -13.10 -6.55 -12.69
C ALA A 261 -13.80 -7.92 -12.62
N LYS A 262 -15.03 -8.06 -13.15
CA LYS A 262 -15.69 -9.37 -13.31
C LYS A 262 -15.18 -10.14 -14.53
N ASP A 263 -14.45 -9.48 -15.42
CA ASP A 263 -13.84 -10.12 -16.57
C ASP A 263 -12.41 -10.55 -16.24
N ALA A 264 -12.12 -11.85 -16.36
CA ALA A 264 -10.79 -12.38 -16.04
C ALA A 264 -9.70 -11.85 -16.99
N GLY A 265 -10.04 -11.57 -18.26
CA GLY A 265 -9.13 -10.98 -19.23
C GLY A 265 -8.72 -9.57 -18.83
N ALA A 266 -9.69 -8.73 -18.46
CA ALA A 266 -9.44 -7.38 -17.98
C ALA A 266 -8.58 -7.37 -16.69
N VAL A 267 -8.79 -8.32 -15.77
CA VAL A 267 -7.94 -8.44 -14.58
C VAL A 267 -6.50 -8.84 -14.95
N LEU A 268 -6.33 -9.73 -15.93
CA LEU A 268 -5.01 -10.11 -16.44
C LEU A 268 -4.30 -8.94 -17.13
N GLU A 269 -5.01 -8.14 -17.92
CA GLU A 269 -4.46 -6.92 -18.54
C GLU A 269 -3.97 -5.93 -17.46
N TRP A 270 -4.75 -5.75 -16.39
CA TRP A 270 -4.34 -4.92 -15.27
C TRP A 270 -3.12 -5.47 -14.51
N LEU A 271 -3.01 -6.78 -14.35
CA LEU A 271 -1.81 -7.41 -13.77
C LEU A 271 -0.55 -7.08 -14.57
N LEU A 272 -0.62 -7.22 -15.90
CA LEU A 272 0.50 -6.90 -16.80
C LEU A 272 0.82 -5.40 -16.79
N ARG A 273 -0.21 -4.56 -16.81
CA ARG A 273 -0.05 -3.10 -16.70
C ARG A 273 0.63 -2.71 -15.39
N LEU A 274 0.20 -3.29 -14.28
CA LEU A 274 0.79 -3.05 -12.96
C LEU A 274 2.26 -3.51 -12.90
N GLY A 275 2.63 -4.57 -13.62
CA GLY A 275 4.03 -4.97 -13.78
C GLY A 275 4.90 -3.86 -14.41
N GLY A 276 4.36 -3.14 -15.41
CA GLY A 276 5.03 -1.96 -15.99
C GLY A 276 5.14 -0.78 -15.02
N VAL A 277 4.09 -0.52 -14.24
CA VAL A 277 4.09 0.50 -13.17
C VAL A 277 5.16 0.14 -12.12
N ASN A 278 5.24 -1.13 -11.72
CA ASN A 278 6.26 -1.61 -10.78
C ASN A 278 7.68 -1.38 -11.29
N LEU A 279 7.96 -1.71 -12.57
CA LEU A 279 9.28 -1.50 -13.16
C LEU A 279 9.71 -0.03 -13.07
N LYS A 280 8.80 0.90 -13.41
CA LYS A 280 9.09 2.34 -13.31
C LYS A 280 9.25 2.80 -11.86
N THR A 281 8.42 2.29 -10.94
CA THR A 281 8.52 2.58 -9.51
C THR A 281 9.87 2.11 -8.94
N MET A 282 10.30 0.89 -9.26
CA MET A 282 11.61 0.37 -8.86
C MET A 282 12.77 1.20 -9.43
N GLN A 283 12.67 1.64 -10.69
CA GLN A 283 13.63 2.55 -11.28
C GLN A 283 13.71 3.86 -10.48
N MET A 284 12.57 4.48 -10.18
CA MET A 284 12.53 5.73 -9.40
C MET A 284 13.15 5.57 -8.01
N LEU A 285 12.82 4.48 -7.30
CA LEU A 285 13.39 4.20 -5.99
C LEU A 285 14.91 3.97 -6.06
N SER A 286 15.38 3.22 -7.06
CA SER A 286 16.81 2.99 -7.30
C SER A 286 17.56 4.30 -7.57
N GLU A 287 17.01 5.15 -8.44
CA GLU A 287 17.57 6.48 -8.77
C GLU A 287 17.56 7.41 -7.56
N ALA A 288 16.50 7.39 -6.74
CA ALA A 288 16.39 8.17 -5.51
C ALA A 288 17.45 7.76 -4.48
N HIS A 289 17.62 6.45 -4.25
CA HIS A 289 18.68 5.93 -3.40
C HIS A 289 20.07 6.30 -3.91
N ALA A 290 20.36 6.04 -5.19
CA ALA A 290 21.67 6.34 -5.77
C ALA A 290 21.97 7.85 -5.76
N GLY A 291 20.96 8.69 -6.01
CA GLY A 291 21.11 10.15 -5.96
C GLY A 291 21.39 10.68 -4.56
N ARG A 292 20.72 10.14 -3.53
CA ARG A 292 20.89 10.61 -2.14
C ARG A 292 22.11 10.00 -1.44
N PHE A 293 22.36 8.71 -1.65
CA PHE A 293 23.35 7.95 -0.88
C PHE A 293 24.55 7.46 -1.72
N GLY A 294 24.59 7.78 -3.03
CA GLY A 294 25.57 7.26 -3.97
C GLY A 294 25.20 5.89 -4.52
N ALA A 295 25.73 5.50 -5.69
CA ALA A 295 25.52 4.15 -6.21
C ALA A 295 26.15 3.11 -5.27
N PRO A 296 25.48 1.97 -4.99
CA PRO A 296 26.06 0.89 -4.20
C PRO A 296 27.38 0.38 -4.80
N GLU A 297 28.37 0.11 -3.95
CA GLU A 297 29.65 -0.48 -4.35
C GLU A 297 29.96 -1.76 -3.57
N PRO A 298 30.74 -2.71 -4.15
CA PRO A 298 31.17 -3.90 -3.45
C PRO A 298 31.78 -3.55 -2.09
N THR A 299 31.16 -4.03 -1.01
CA THR A 299 31.54 -3.66 0.36
C THR A 299 31.61 -4.90 1.23
N GLN A 300 32.72 -5.05 1.95
CA GLN A 300 32.85 -6.07 2.99
C GLN A 300 32.13 -5.60 4.25
N VAL A 301 31.12 -6.35 4.68
CA VAL A 301 30.34 -6.02 5.88
C VAL A 301 30.78 -6.92 7.04
N THR A 302 31.14 -6.30 8.17
CA THR A 302 31.49 -7.05 9.37
C THR A 302 30.25 -7.56 10.11
N LEU A 303 30.34 -8.79 10.61
CA LEU A 303 29.37 -9.38 11.53
C LEU A 303 29.88 -9.37 12.98
N SER A 304 31.07 -8.81 13.21
CA SER A 304 31.65 -8.71 14.55
C SER A 304 30.92 -7.65 15.38
N VAL A 305 30.68 -7.99 16.64
CA VAL A 305 30.08 -7.06 17.62
C VAL A 305 31.13 -6.10 18.18
N ARG A 306 30.72 -4.87 18.47
CA ARG A 306 31.52 -3.82 19.11
C ARG A 306 30.94 -3.55 20.50
N PRO A 307 31.77 -3.46 21.55
CA PRO A 307 31.29 -3.08 22.88
C PRO A 307 30.65 -1.69 22.90
N GLY A 308 29.61 -1.50 23.74
CA GLY A 308 28.97 -0.20 23.99
C GLY A 308 27.46 -0.20 23.72
N PRO A 309 26.78 0.93 24.00
CA PRO A 309 25.37 1.12 23.66
C PRO A 309 25.11 0.91 22.17
N CYS A 310 23.96 0.34 21.81
CA CYS A 310 23.68 0.01 20.44
C CYS A 310 22.19 0.14 20.05
N ILE A 311 21.96 0.33 18.74
CA ILE A 311 20.65 0.33 18.11
C ILE A 311 20.68 -0.61 16.91
N LEU A 312 19.67 -1.45 16.76
CA LEU A 312 19.47 -2.32 15.60
C LEU A 312 18.38 -1.76 14.70
N VAL A 313 18.65 -1.57 13.42
CA VAL A 313 17.66 -1.09 12.43
C VAL A 313 17.31 -2.24 11.49
N SER A 314 16.01 -2.50 11.36
CA SER A 314 15.44 -3.52 10.47
C SER A 314 14.37 -2.90 9.58
N GLY A 315 14.13 -3.49 8.42
CA GLY A 315 13.22 -2.96 7.41
C GLY A 315 13.97 -2.55 6.14
N HIS A 316 13.52 -1.50 5.47
CA HIS A 316 14.07 -1.06 4.18
C HIS A 316 14.30 0.44 4.07
N ASP A 317 13.91 1.24 5.07
CA ASP A 317 13.90 2.70 4.92
C ASP A 317 15.29 3.30 5.17
N MET A 318 15.95 3.67 4.07
CA MET A 318 17.30 4.23 4.10
C MET A 318 17.30 5.70 4.55
N ALA A 319 16.18 6.42 4.43
CA ALA A 319 16.08 7.79 4.95
C ALA A 319 16.01 7.79 6.47
N ASP A 320 15.27 6.86 7.08
CA ASP A 320 15.26 6.65 8.54
C ASP A 320 16.63 6.22 9.06
N MET A 321 17.34 5.34 8.34
CA MET A 321 18.72 4.97 8.67
C MET A 321 19.65 6.18 8.66
N ASP A 322 19.62 7.00 7.61
CA ASP A 322 20.42 8.23 7.51
C ASP A 322 20.11 9.20 8.64
N ALA A 323 18.82 9.45 8.92
CA ALA A 323 18.38 10.31 10.01
C ALA A 323 18.86 9.79 11.39
N LEU A 324 18.78 8.49 11.62
CA LEU A 324 19.28 7.88 12.86
C LEU A 324 20.80 7.99 12.97
N LEU A 325 21.56 7.73 11.90
CA LEU A 325 23.01 7.83 11.88
C LEU A 325 23.46 9.27 12.18
N GLN A 326 22.82 10.27 11.56
CA GLN A 326 23.05 11.69 11.86
C GLN A 326 22.72 12.01 13.31
N ALA A 327 21.57 11.57 13.81
CA ALA A 327 21.13 11.84 15.18
C ALA A 327 22.00 11.14 16.25
N THR A 328 22.75 10.10 15.89
CA THR A 328 23.60 9.32 16.81
C THR A 328 25.09 9.61 16.67
N GLU A 329 25.49 10.44 15.71
CA GLU A 329 26.88 10.79 15.46
C GLU A 329 27.52 11.45 16.70
N GLY A 330 28.73 11.00 17.06
CA GLY A 330 29.47 11.49 18.22
C GLY A 330 28.92 11.07 19.59
N LYS A 331 27.84 10.27 19.66
CA LYS A 331 27.20 9.86 20.94
C LYS A 331 27.74 8.55 21.53
N GLY A 332 28.66 7.88 20.85
CA GLY A 332 29.19 6.58 21.28
C GLY A 332 28.18 5.43 21.19
N ILE A 333 27.18 5.55 20.30
CA ILE A 333 26.16 4.52 20.05
C ILE A 333 26.51 3.78 18.76
N ASN A 334 26.63 2.45 18.84
CA ASN A 334 26.84 1.60 17.66
C ASN A 334 25.51 1.32 16.96
N VAL A 335 25.40 1.63 15.67
CA VAL A 335 24.22 1.32 14.86
C VAL A 335 24.48 0.06 14.04
N TYR A 336 23.56 -0.91 14.12
CA TYR A 336 23.62 -2.16 13.38
C TYR A 336 22.44 -2.27 12.41
N THR A 337 22.67 -2.89 11.27
CA THR A 337 21.61 -3.30 10.34
C THR A 337 21.15 -4.73 10.64
N HIS A 338 19.90 -5.06 10.34
CA HIS A 338 19.33 -6.41 10.37
C HIS A 338 18.46 -6.68 9.13
N GLY A 339 18.44 -7.94 8.67
CA GLY A 339 17.66 -8.35 7.50
C GLY A 339 17.91 -7.48 6.28
N GLU A 340 16.84 -6.89 5.75
CA GLU A 340 16.84 -6.12 4.49
C GLU A 340 17.54 -4.76 4.60
N MET A 341 18.01 -4.36 5.80
CA MET A 341 18.88 -3.18 5.96
C MET A 341 20.36 -3.48 5.66
N LEU A 342 20.74 -4.75 5.40
CA LEU A 342 22.11 -5.11 5.01
C LEU A 342 22.69 -4.23 3.87
N PRO A 343 21.93 -3.91 2.80
CA PRO A 343 22.45 -3.09 1.70
C PRO A 343 22.85 -1.67 2.10
N ALA A 344 22.44 -1.15 3.26
CA ALA A 344 22.84 0.17 3.75
C ALA A 344 24.37 0.35 3.76
N HIS A 345 25.12 -0.73 4.02
CA HIS A 345 26.58 -0.73 4.02
C HIS A 345 27.20 -0.50 2.64
N ALA A 346 26.49 -0.81 1.55
CA ALA A 346 27.00 -0.65 0.20
C ALA A 346 26.92 0.81 -0.29
N TYR A 347 26.12 1.66 0.35
CA TYR A 347 25.92 3.05 -0.04
C TYR A 347 27.02 3.97 0.54
N PRO A 348 27.82 4.67 -0.30
CA PRO A 348 28.85 5.61 0.16
C PRO A 348 28.37 6.65 1.18
N GLY A 349 27.17 7.20 0.97
CA GLY A 349 26.56 8.24 1.81
C GLY A 349 26.18 7.75 3.21
N LEU A 350 25.99 6.44 3.41
CA LEU A 350 25.68 5.84 4.71
C LEU A 350 26.92 5.23 5.36
N LYS A 351 27.77 4.54 4.60
CA LYS A 351 28.98 3.91 5.17
C LYS A 351 30.05 4.90 5.61
N LYS A 352 29.93 6.19 5.26
CA LYS A 352 30.78 7.27 5.78
C LYS A 352 30.72 7.39 7.30
N TYR A 353 29.63 6.94 7.94
CA TYR A 353 29.45 7.00 9.39
C TYR A 353 30.18 5.82 10.07
N PRO A 354 31.27 6.06 10.83
CA PRO A 354 32.08 4.99 11.39
C PRO A 354 31.38 4.16 12.47
N HIS A 355 30.30 4.71 13.05
CA HIS A 355 29.45 4.04 14.04
C HIS A 355 28.31 3.23 13.41
N LEU A 356 28.17 3.21 12.08
CA LEU A 356 27.48 2.13 11.37
C LEU A 356 28.34 0.86 11.51
N ALA A 357 28.12 0.12 12.59
CA ALA A 357 29.10 -0.79 13.18
C ALA A 357 29.21 -2.13 12.45
N GLY A 358 28.12 -2.60 11.83
CA GLY A 358 28.06 -3.87 11.10
C GLY A 358 26.63 -4.35 10.85
N HIS A 359 26.52 -5.64 10.48
CA HIS A 359 25.24 -6.33 10.35
C HIS A 359 25.08 -7.38 11.44
N TYR A 360 23.88 -7.49 12.02
CA TYR A 360 23.58 -8.42 13.09
C TYR A 360 22.41 -9.32 12.71
N GLY A 361 22.59 -10.62 12.95
CA GLY A 361 21.56 -11.63 12.69
C GLY A 361 21.50 -12.05 11.22
N GLY A 362 20.32 -12.51 10.81
CA GLY A 362 20.07 -13.02 9.47
C GLY A 362 18.70 -12.58 8.95
N PRO A 363 17.92 -13.49 8.36
CA PRO A 363 16.64 -13.14 7.76
C PRO A 363 15.55 -12.94 8.83
N TRP A 364 14.51 -12.19 8.46
CA TRP A 364 13.47 -11.70 9.38
C TRP A 364 12.71 -12.79 10.15
N GLN A 365 12.68 -14.03 9.67
CA GLN A 365 12.04 -15.16 10.33
C GLN A 365 12.73 -15.49 11.67
N LEU A 366 14.02 -15.17 11.81
CA LEU A 366 14.81 -15.42 13.03
C LEU A 366 14.74 -14.25 14.02
N GLN A 367 14.05 -13.16 13.67
CA GLN A 367 14.08 -11.91 14.44
C GLN A 367 13.67 -12.10 15.90
N LYS A 368 12.70 -12.98 16.22
CA LYS A 368 12.28 -13.16 17.62
C LYS A 368 13.41 -13.67 18.52
N ARG A 369 14.29 -14.53 17.99
CA ARG A 369 15.46 -15.02 18.69
C ARG A 369 16.57 -13.96 18.70
N GLU A 370 16.83 -13.36 17.53
CA GLU A 370 17.95 -12.43 17.33
C GLU A 370 17.73 -11.11 18.07
N PHE A 371 16.53 -10.54 17.99
CA PHE A 371 16.16 -9.34 18.74
C PHE A 371 16.21 -9.56 20.25
N ALA A 372 15.81 -10.74 20.74
CA ALA A 372 15.93 -11.09 22.16
C ALA A 372 17.38 -11.15 22.64
N MET A 373 18.31 -11.57 21.78
CA MET A 373 19.75 -11.64 22.09
C MET A 373 20.48 -10.30 21.90
N PHE A 374 19.98 -9.43 21.02
CA PHE A 374 20.52 -8.09 20.84
C PHE A 374 20.21 -7.23 22.07
N PRO A 375 21.17 -6.59 22.76
CA PRO A 375 20.91 -5.93 24.03
C PRO A 375 20.34 -4.51 23.90
N GLY A 376 20.44 -3.88 22.73
CA GLY A 376 20.06 -2.48 22.49
C GLY A 376 18.63 -2.25 22.03
N ALA A 377 18.31 -1.00 21.70
CA ALA A 377 17.03 -0.64 21.09
C ALA A 377 16.92 -1.20 19.66
N ILE A 378 15.71 -1.48 19.21
CA ILE A 378 15.42 -2.01 17.88
C ILE A 378 14.44 -1.06 17.19
N LEU A 379 14.78 -0.59 15.99
CA LEU A 379 13.92 0.23 15.15
C LEU A 379 13.48 -0.59 13.93
N ALA A 380 12.18 -0.85 13.80
CA ALA A 380 11.58 -1.45 12.62
C ALA A 380 10.98 -0.33 11.75
N THR A 381 11.57 -0.08 10.58
CA THR A 381 11.11 0.97 9.65
C THR A 381 9.99 0.51 8.73
N THR A 382 9.88 -0.80 8.49
CA THR A 382 8.91 -1.45 7.60
C THR A 382 8.64 -2.89 8.06
N ASN A 383 7.97 -3.69 7.23
CA ASN A 383 8.05 -5.15 7.34
C ASN A 383 9.49 -5.67 7.15
N CYS A 384 9.82 -6.87 7.62
CA CYS A 384 8.96 -7.78 8.37
C CYS A 384 9.17 -7.61 9.87
N VAL A 385 8.18 -7.06 10.56
CA VAL A 385 8.11 -6.99 12.02
C VAL A 385 7.08 -8.00 12.53
N LEU A 386 7.36 -8.67 13.64
CA LEU A 386 6.45 -9.63 14.27
C LEU A 386 6.07 -9.18 15.66
N GLU A 387 4.88 -9.56 16.13
CA GLU A 387 4.45 -9.30 17.52
C GLU A 387 5.52 -9.81 18.53
N PRO A 388 6.07 -8.90 19.36
CA PRO A 388 7.27 -9.19 20.14
C PRO A 388 6.94 -9.96 21.44
N PRO A 389 7.76 -10.95 21.83
CA PRO A 389 7.74 -11.47 23.18
C PRO A 389 8.19 -10.42 24.20
N LYS A 390 7.89 -10.68 25.48
CA LYS A 390 8.28 -9.82 26.61
C LYS A 390 9.78 -9.54 26.71
N SER A 391 10.64 -10.39 26.15
CA SER A 391 12.10 -10.27 26.26
C SER A 391 12.70 -9.06 25.55
N TYR A 392 11.98 -8.42 24.63
CA TYR A 392 12.46 -7.21 23.95
C TYR A 392 11.36 -6.21 23.58
N LYS A 393 10.09 -6.46 23.97
CA LYS A 393 8.96 -5.60 23.62
C LYS A 393 9.14 -4.15 24.08
N ASP A 394 9.76 -3.93 25.24
CA ASP A 394 10.00 -2.63 25.86
C ASP A 394 11.06 -1.78 25.14
N ARG A 395 11.83 -2.37 24.22
CA ARG A 395 12.89 -1.72 23.46
C ARG A 395 12.74 -1.89 21.95
N LEU A 396 11.56 -2.31 21.49
CA LEU A 396 11.19 -2.32 20.08
C LEU A 396 10.37 -1.07 19.74
N PHE A 397 10.83 -0.36 18.71
CA PHE A 397 10.23 0.84 18.18
C PHE A 397 9.79 0.59 16.73
N THR A 398 8.64 1.12 16.36
CA THR A 398 8.16 1.12 14.97
C THR A 398 8.01 2.55 14.45
N THR A 399 8.17 2.73 13.15
CA THR A 399 7.94 4.02 12.48
C THR A 399 7.20 3.80 11.16
N ASN A 400 6.68 4.89 10.59
CA ASN A 400 5.92 4.92 9.34
C ASN A 400 4.72 3.94 9.39
N GLU A 401 4.55 3.10 8.38
CA GLU A 401 3.47 2.11 8.30
C GLU A 401 3.64 0.97 9.31
N ALA A 402 4.86 0.70 9.78
CA ALA A 402 5.11 -0.38 10.71
C ALA A 402 4.43 -0.11 12.07
N GLY A 403 3.67 -1.08 12.56
CA GLY A 403 2.89 -0.93 13.78
C GLY A 403 2.69 -2.25 14.51
N LEU A 404 2.79 -2.19 15.84
CA LEU A 404 2.64 -3.34 16.72
C LEU A 404 1.87 -2.94 17.98
N THR A 405 1.13 -3.88 18.54
CA THR A 405 0.34 -3.64 19.74
C THR A 405 1.26 -3.33 20.95
N ASP A 406 1.10 -2.14 21.53
CA ASP A 406 1.90 -1.61 22.65
C ASP A 406 3.42 -1.51 22.40
N ALA A 407 3.87 -1.45 21.14
CA ALA A 407 5.23 -0.98 20.84
C ALA A 407 5.28 0.56 20.88
N TRP A 408 6.45 1.13 21.20
CA TRP A 408 6.65 2.57 21.11
C TRP A 408 6.72 2.96 19.63
N GLY A 409 5.66 3.60 19.11
CA GLY A 409 5.59 4.00 17.70
C GLY A 409 5.23 5.47 17.52
N CYS A 410 5.76 6.10 16.47
CA CYS A 410 5.25 7.40 16.02
C CYS A 410 3.81 7.23 15.53
N ARG A 411 2.82 7.71 16.30
CA ARG A 411 1.40 7.70 15.88
C ARG A 411 1.06 8.77 14.84
N ALA A 412 1.94 9.76 14.63
CA ALA A 412 1.72 10.89 13.74
C ALA A 412 2.35 10.71 12.34
N CYS A 413 2.87 9.53 12.01
CA CYS A 413 3.67 9.26 10.82
C CYS A 413 2.93 8.42 9.75
N VAL A 414 1.59 8.40 9.75
CA VAL A 414 0.75 7.69 8.74
C VAL A 414 0.04 8.65 7.82
#